data_AF-I1HJ03-F1
#
_entry.id   AF-I1HJ03-F1
#
_cell.length_a   1.000
_cell.length_b   1.000
_cell.length_c   1.000
_cell.angle_alpha   90.00
_cell.angle_beta   90.00
_cell.angle_gamma   90.00
#
_symmetry.space_group_name_H-M   'P 1'
#
loop_
_entity.id
_entity.type
_entity.pdbx_description
1 polymer ?
#
loop_
_entity_poly.entity_id
_entity_poly.type
_entity_poly.pdbx_seq_one_letter_code
_entity_poly.pdbx_strand_id
1 'polypeptide(L)'
;MGLLSNRIGKESLKAGDHIYSWRAAWVYAHHGIYVGDDKVIHFTRGRDQEVGTGTVIDFLLVSSGPNRSSTPCLVCSSNEVTTATETGVTSSCLSCFLAGGALYRFEYAVNPALFLAKARGGTCTLAATDANEVVVRRANYLLSNGFRCYSLFKNNCEDFAIYCKTGLLVAEQVMAVGVYCVSRYAADIGNRRDVLKVEVEDLTAGLASGRIRAANVSQLVTPGQVQVPAVTTLVAA
;
A
#
# COMPACT_ATOMS: atom_id res chain seq x y z
N MET A 1 -17.30 -1.96 13.97
CA MET A 1 -16.58 -2.67 12.89
C MET A 1 -16.62 -4.15 13.23
N GLY A 2 -17.13 -4.99 12.33
CA GLY A 2 -17.52 -6.37 12.65
C GLY A 2 -16.34 -7.33 12.61
N LEU A 3 -16.32 -8.29 13.55
CA LEU A 3 -15.32 -9.35 13.71
C LEU A 3 -15.12 -10.22 12.44
N LEU A 4 -16.03 -10.12 11.46
CA LEU A 4 -16.16 -11.06 10.35
C LEU A 4 -15.81 -10.47 8.96
N SER A 5 -15.79 -9.14 8.79
CA SER A 5 -15.50 -8.53 7.47
C SER A 5 -15.15 -7.05 7.56
N ASN A 6 -14.13 -6.66 6.80
CA ASN A 6 -13.73 -5.26 6.60
C ASN A 6 -14.61 -4.53 5.57
N ARG A 7 -15.66 -5.18 5.05
CA ARG A 7 -16.52 -4.60 4.01
C ARG A 7 -17.23 -3.38 4.55
N ILE A 8 -17.22 -2.31 3.77
CA ILE A 8 -17.90 -1.06 4.11
C ILE A 8 -18.74 -0.55 2.94
N GLY A 9 -19.73 0.27 3.24
CA GLY A 9 -20.46 1.04 2.24
C GLY A 9 -19.75 2.35 1.90
N LYS A 10 -20.01 2.86 0.70
CA LYS A 10 -19.40 4.07 0.13
C LYS A 10 -19.66 5.30 1.00
N GLU A 11 -20.84 5.39 1.61
CA GLU A 11 -21.28 6.44 2.51
C GLU A 11 -20.41 6.60 3.77
N SER A 12 -19.65 5.56 4.12
CA SER A 12 -18.75 5.57 5.28
C SER A 12 -17.31 5.97 4.95
N LEU A 13 -17.01 6.21 3.67
CA LEU A 13 -15.67 6.58 3.20
C LEU A 13 -15.30 7.99 3.62
N LYS A 14 -14.07 8.13 4.08
CA LYS A 14 -13.45 9.43 4.38
C LYS A 14 -12.15 9.55 3.61
N ALA A 15 -11.83 10.75 3.14
CA ALA A 15 -10.53 11.01 2.54
C ALA A 15 -9.42 10.60 3.52
N GLY A 16 -8.40 9.90 3.03
CA GLY A 16 -7.35 9.28 3.83
C GLY A 16 -7.64 7.83 4.26
N ASP A 17 -8.80 7.27 3.91
CA ASP A 17 -9.06 5.84 4.11
C ASP A 17 -8.19 4.99 3.16
N HIS A 18 -7.48 4.01 3.73
CA HIS A 18 -6.86 2.94 2.97
C HIS A 18 -7.94 1.90 2.66
N ILE A 19 -8.27 1.80 1.38
CA ILE A 19 -9.28 0.88 0.87
C ILE A 19 -8.64 -0.23 0.05
N TYR A 20 -9.32 -1.36 -0.03
CA TYR A 20 -8.92 -2.43 -0.90
C TYR A 20 -10.13 -3.17 -1.46
N SER A 21 -9.88 -3.94 -2.51
CA SER A 21 -10.90 -4.78 -3.13
C SER A 21 -10.27 -6.07 -3.64
N TRP A 22 -10.93 -7.19 -3.37
CA TRP A 22 -10.46 -8.50 -3.80
C TRP A 22 -10.62 -8.67 -5.32
N ARG A 23 -9.61 -9.28 -5.94
CA ARG A 23 -9.51 -9.57 -7.39
C ARG A 23 -9.25 -11.05 -7.60
N ALA A 24 -9.50 -11.49 -8.84
CA ALA A 24 -9.21 -12.85 -9.33
C ALA A 24 -9.71 -13.94 -8.36
N ALA A 25 -11.02 -13.95 -8.07
CA ALA A 25 -11.65 -14.90 -7.15
C ALA A 25 -11.00 -14.94 -5.74
N TRP A 26 -10.77 -13.77 -5.15
CA TRP A 26 -10.20 -13.65 -3.81
C TRP A 26 -8.81 -14.26 -3.70
N VAL A 27 -7.90 -14.00 -4.64
CA VAL A 27 -6.49 -14.41 -4.50
C VAL A 27 -5.56 -13.20 -4.30
N TYR A 28 -6.04 -12.01 -4.62
CA TYR A 28 -5.29 -10.76 -4.58
C TYR A 28 -6.17 -9.63 -4.05
N ALA A 29 -5.65 -8.79 -3.17
CA ALA A 29 -6.30 -7.53 -2.79
C ALA A 29 -5.58 -6.40 -3.51
N HIS A 30 -6.32 -5.56 -4.22
CA HIS A 30 -5.78 -4.34 -4.79
C HIS A 30 -6.04 -3.19 -3.82
N HIS A 31 -4.99 -2.46 -3.45
CA HIS A 31 -4.98 -1.46 -2.39
C HIS A 31 -4.84 -0.04 -2.95
N GLY A 32 -5.44 0.93 -2.26
CA GLY A 32 -5.35 2.34 -2.62
C GLY A 32 -5.79 3.27 -1.50
N ILE A 33 -5.52 4.55 -1.68
CA ILE A 33 -5.93 5.62 -0.77
C ILE A 33 -7.10 6.39 -1.39
N TYR A 34 -8.24 6.40 -0.70
CA TYR A 34 -9.36 7.24 -1.09
C TYR A 34 -9.03 8.70 -0.74
N VAL A 35 -9.13 9.60 -1.72
CA VAL A 35 -8.73 11.02 -1.56
C VAL A 35 -9.92 11.99 -1.58
N GLY A 36 -11.15 11.48 -1.61
CA GLY A 36 -12.37 12.28 -1.77
C GLY A 36 -12.88 12.27 -3.21
N ASP A 37 -14.09 12.80 -3.42
CA ASP A 37 -14.72 12.98 -4.74
C ASP A 37 -14.71 11.75 -5.65
N ASP A 38 -14.95 10.56 -5.08
CA ASP A 38 -14.89 9.29 -5.81
C ASP A 38 -13.54 9.00 -6.46
N LYS A 39 -12.45 9.58 -5.96
CA LYS A 39 -11.09 9.36 -6.48
C LYS A 39 -10.26 8.51 -5.53
N VAL A 40 -9.45 7.65 -6.13
CA VAL A 40 -8.53 6.75 -5.45
C VAL A 40 -7.15 6.91 -6.08
N ILE A 41 -6.13 7.13 -5.25
CA ILE A 41 -4.73 7.08 -5.66
C ILE A 41 -4.18 5.71 -5.29
N HIS A 42 -3.58 5.02 -6.26
CA HIS A 42 -3.11 3.66 -6.07
C HIS A 42 -1.86 3.39 -6.90
N PHE A 43 -1.07 2.41 -6.45
CA PHE A 43 0.15 2.01 -7.14
C PHE A 43 -0.16 0.91 -8.15
N THR A 44 0.27 1.12 -9.39
CA THR A 44 0.16 0.19 -10.52
C THR A 44 1.49 0.15 -11.24
N ARG A 45 2.06 -1.02 -11.55
CA ARG A 45 3.31 -1.08 -12.32
C ARG A 45 3.13 -0.45 -13.71
N GLY A 46 4.10 0.38 -14.13
CA GLY A 46 4.20 0.93 -15.49
C GLY A 46 4.40 -0.18 -16.53
N ARG A 47 3.93 0.06 -17.76
CA ARG A 47 3.86 -0.94 -18.84
C ARG A 47 5.20 -1.41 -19.40
N ASP A 48 6.33 -0.78 -19.06
CA ASP A 48 7.61 -1.02 -19.76
C ASP A 48 8.39 -2.25 -19.26
N GLN A 49 7.70 -3.21 -18.63
CA GLN A 49 8.23 -4.52 -18.28
C GLN A 49 7.32 -5.61 -18.84
N GLU A 50 6.99 -5.50 -20.13
CA GLU A 50 6.43 -6.59 -20.92
C GLU A 50 7.50 -7.68 -21.08
N VAL A 51 7.57 -8.59 -20.11
CA VAL A 51 7.99 -9.96 -20.41
C VAL A 51 6.78 -10.83 -20.20
N GLY A 52 5.92 -10.83 -21.22
CA GLY A 52 4.86 -11.82 -21.39
C GLY A 52 5.50 -13.20 -21.45
N THR A 53 5.50 -13.87 -20.29
CA THR A 53 5.88 -15.29 -20.17
C THR A 53 4.63 -16.18 -20.22
N GLY A 54 3.43 -15.61 -20.24
CA GLY A 54 2.17 -16.39 -20.30
C GLY A 54 1.87 -17.14 -19.00
N THR A 55 2.48 -16.73 -17.89
CA THR A 55 2.30 -17.39 -16.58
C THR A 55 1.10 -16.82 -15.83
N VAL A 56 0.61 -17.53 -14.80
CA VAL A 56 -0.42 -17.03 -13.85
C VAL A 56 -0.10 -15.66 -13.23
N ILE A 57 1.16 -15.22 -13.31
CA ILE A 57 1.62 -13.90 -12.86
C ILE A 57 1.11 -12.79 -13.80
N ASP A 58 1.08 -13.02 -15.12
CA ASP A 58 0.52 -12.07 -16.10
C ASP A 58 -0.97 -11.80 -15.84
N PHE A 59 -1.72 -12.84 -15.45
CA PHE A 59 -3.15 -12.70 -15.11
C PHE A 59 -3.37 -11.79 -13.89
N LEU A 60 -2.47 -11.85 -12.90
CA LEU A 60 -2.52 -11.01 -11.71
C LEU A 60 -2.02 -9.58 -11.99
N LEU A 61 -1.05 -9.42 -12.89
CA LEU A 61 -0.55 -8.11 -13.34
C LEU A 61 -1.62 -7.34 -14.12
N VAL A 62 -2.35 -8.01 -15.02
CA VAL A 62 -3.50 -7.42 -15.74
C VAL A 62 -4.61 -6.99 -14.77
N SER A 63 -4.80 -7.71 -13.65
CA SER A 63 -5.82 -7.36 -12.64
C SER A 63 -5.54 -6.10 -11.82
N SER A 64 -4.30 -5.60 -11.88
CA SER A 64 -3.87 -4.33 -11.25
C SER A 64 -3.92 -3.15 -12.22
N GLY A 65 -4.06 -3.41 -13.52
CA GLY A 65 -4.27 -2.38 -14.51
C GLY A 65 -5.70 -1.84 -14.45
N PRO A 66 -5.95 -0.61 -14.96
CA PRO A 66 -7.31 -0.12 -15.10
C PRO A 66 -8.12 -1.12 -15.92
N ASN A 67 -9.20 -1.64 -15.32
CA ASN A 67 -10.09 -2.58 -15.99
C ASN A 67 -10.65 -1.88 -17.24
N ARG A 68 -10.24 -2.33 -18.43
CA ARG A 68 -10.77 -1.81 -19.69
C ARG A 68 -12.18 -2.36 -19.86
N SER A 69 -13.13 -1.73 -19.19
CA SER A 69 -14.54 -1.78 -19.58
C SER A 69 -14.61 -1.55 -21.10
N SER A 70 -15.47 -2.30 -21.79
CA SER A 70 -15.76 -2.08 -23.21
C SER A 70 -16.27 -0.66 -23.50
N THR A 71 -16.67 0.07 -22.46
CA THR A 71 -16.96 1.50 -22.49
C THR A 71 -15.87 2.28 -21.75
N PRO A 72 -15.14 3.21 -22.40
CA PRO A 72 -14.14 4.06 -21.76
C PRO A 72 -14.74 4.86 -20.59
N CYS A 73 -14.06 4.88 -19.45
CA CYS A 73 -14.50 5.67 -18.31
C CYS A 73 -14.21 7.15 -18.56
N LEU A 74 -15.24 7.98 -18.76
CA LEU A 74 -15.07 9.41 -19.05
C LEU A 74 -14.30 10.19 -17.98
N VAL A 75 -14.34 9.75 -16.72
CA VAL A 75 -13.59 10.36 -15.59
C VAL A 75 -12.10 10.01 -15.64
N CYS A 76 -11.78 8.76 -16.00
CA CYS A 76 -10.40 8.27 -16.04
C CYS A 76 -9.73 8.50 -17.41
N SER A 77 -10.51 8.71 -18.47
CA SER A 77 -10.02 8.92 -19.84
C SER A 77 -9.56 10.35 -20.12
N SER A 78 -9.94 11.33 -19.29
CA SER A 78 -9.55 12.74 -19.45
C SER A 78 -8.25 13.11 -18.72
N ASN A 79 -7.73 12.25 -17.86
CA ASN A 79 -6.46 12.47 -17.17
C ASN A 79 -5.35 11.73 -17.94
N GLU A 80 -4.34 12.50 -18.33
CA GLU A 80 -3.31 12.14 -19.29
C GLU A 80 -2.67 10.75 -19.07
N VAL A 81 -2.66 9.99 -20.16
CA VAL A 81 -2.04 8.66 -20.30
C VAL A 81 -0.50 8.72 -20.27
N THR A 82 0.11 9.90 -20.15
CA THR A 82 1.54 10.13 -20.42
C THR A 82 2.45 10.17 -19.19
N THR A 83 1.94 10.31 -17.95
CA THR A 83 2.80 10.42 -16.74
C THR A 83 2.72 9.22 -15.79
N ALA A 84 1.64 8.42 -15.85
CA ALA A 84 1.47 7.26 -14.97
C ALA A 84 2.44 6.09 -15.29
N THR A 85 2.99 6.05 -16.51
CA THR A 85 3.91 4.98 -16.95
C THR A 85 5.27 5.06 -16.26
N GLU A 86 5.74 6.26 -15.88
CA GLU A 86 7.07 6.46 -15.31
C GLU A 86 7.11 6.42 -13.77
N THR A 87 6.01 6.80 -13.11
CA THR A 87 5.95 6.99 -11.65
C THR A 87 5.40 5.78 -10.89
N GLY A 88 4.62 4.92 -11.56
CA GLY A 88 3.94 3.76 -10.98
C GLY A 88 2.78 4.11 -10.04
N VAL A 89 2.45 5.40 -9.86
CA VAL A 89 1.33 5.87 -9.04
C VAL A 89 0.31 6.50 -9.98
N THR A 90 -0.95 6.11 -9.84
CA THR A 90 -2.04 6.60 -10.70
C THR A 90 -3.26 7.00 -9.87
N SER A 91 -4.13 7.82 -10.48
CA SER A 91 -5.42 8.20 -9.93
C SER A 91 -6.55 7.66 -10.81
N SER A 92 -7.54 7.03 -10.20
CA SER A 92 -8.73 6.53 -10.87
C SER A 92 -9.99 6.87 -10.08
N CYS A 93 -11.15 6.75 -10.73
CA CYS A 93 -12.42 6.81 -10.01
C CYS A 93 -12.64 5.51 -9.19
N LEU A 94 -13.44 5.60 -8.14
CA LEU A 94 -13.71 4.50 -7.21
C LEU A 94 -14.27 3.27 -7.93
N SER A 95 -15.12 3.46 -8.93
CA SER A 95 -15.69 2.34 -9.70
C SER A 95 -14.64 1.61 -10.54
N CYS A 96 -13.74 2.34 -11.21
CA CYS A 96 -12.60 1.77 -11.92
C CYS A 96 -11.64 1.07 -10.96
N PHE A 97 -11.34 1.69 -9.82
CA PHE A 97 -10.53 1.07 -8.77
C PHE A 97 -11.15 -0.24 -8.32
N LEU A 98 -12.46 -0.29 -8.06
CA LEU A 98 -13.19 -1.47 -7.58
C LEU A 98 -13.37 -2.57 -8.64
N ALA A 99 -13.40 -2.23 -9.93
CA ALA A 99 -13.53 -3.19 -11.03
C ALA A 99 -14.67 -4.21 -10.85
N GLY A 100 -15.82 -3.78 -10.30
CA GLY A 100 -16.97 -4.63 -9.99
C GLY A 100 -16.87 -5.42 -8.67
N GLY A 101 -15.74 -5.36 -7.97
CA GLY A 101 -15.54 -5.97 -6.66
C GLY A 101 -16.13 -5.15 -5.51
N ALA A 102 -16.22 -5.79 -4.33
CA ALA A 102 -16.68 -5.12 -3.12
C ALA A 102 -15.61 -4.18 -2.52
N LEU A 103 -16.08 -3.15 -1.82
CA LEU A 103 -15.26 -2.17 -1.11
C LEU A 103 -14.95 -2.64 0.31
N TYR A 104 -13.68 -2.63 0.67
CA TYR A 104 -13.19 -2.95 2.02
C TYR A 104 -12.29 -1.84 2.52
N ARG A 105 -12.26 -1.64 3.85
CA ARG A 105 -11.34 -0.72 4.50
C ARG A 105 -10.26 -1.48 5.28
N PHE A 106 -9.01 -1.13 5.06
CA PHE A 106 -7.89 -1.71 5.79
C PHE A 106 -7.88 -1.21 7.23
N GLU A 107 -7.61 -2.09 8.19
CA GLU A 107 -7.64 -1.75 9.62
C GLU A 107 -6.22 -1.47 10.17
N TYR A 108 -6.09 -0.41 10.96
CA TYR A 108 -4.85 0.00 11.62
C TYR A 108 -5.01 -0.11 13.13
N ALA A 109 -3.88 -0.16 13.85
CA ALA A 109 -3.85 -0.27 15.30
C ALA A 109 -4.75 -1.40 15.85
N VAL A 110 -4.83 -2.52 15.11
CA VAL A 110 -5.64 -3.65 15.57
C VAL A 110 -5.00 -4.32 16.77
N ASN A 111 -5.82 -4.90 17.64
CA ASN A 111 -5.30 -5.69 18.76
C ASN A 111 -4.52 -6.93 18.24
N PRO A 112 -3.38 -7.31 18.85
CA PRO A 112 -2.62 -8.51 18.49
C PRO A 112 -3.44 -9.79 18.33
N ALA A 113 -4.42 -10.02 19.22
CA ALA A 113 -5.29 -11.18 19.14
C ALA A 113 -6.18 -11.15 17.88
N LEU A 114 -6.72 -9.97 17.53
CA LEU A 114 -7.49 -9.79 16.30
C LEU A 114 -6.60 -9.96 15.06
N PHE A 115 -5.38 -9.43 15.10
CA PHE A 115 -4.40 -9.59 14.02
C PHE A 115 -4.07 -11.07 13.76
N LEU A 116 -3.80 -11.83 14.83
CA LEU A 116 -3.53 -13.28 14.75
C LEU A 116 -4.76 -14.08 14.30
N ALA A 117 -5.98 -13.65 14.70
CA ALA A 117 -7.22 -14.29 14.28
C ALA A 117 -7.52 -14.11 12.77
N LYS A 118 -7.04 -13.03 12.14
CA LYS A 118 -7.21 -12.82 10.70
C LYS A 118 -6.20 -13.65 9.92
N ALA A 119 -6.60 -14.85 9.50
CA ALA A 119 -5.75 -15.77 8.73
C ALA A 119 -5.18 -15.18 7.42
N ARG A 120 -5.81 -14.14 6.87
CA ARG A 120 -5.46 -13.56 5.56
C ARG A 120 -4.71 -12.22 5.68
N GLY A 121 -3.52 -12.15 5.08
CA GLY A 121 -2.71 -10.92 4.95
C GLY A 121 -3.40 -9.87 4.09
N GLY A 122 -2.90 -8.62 4.11
CA GLY A 122 -3.47 -7.55 3.28
C GLY A 122 -4.81 -7.01 3.77
N THR A 123 -5.10 -7.08 5.06
CA THR A 123 -6.40 -6.61 5.61
C THR A 123 -6.28 -5.74 6.85
N CYS A 124 -5.19 -5.88 7.60
CA CYS A 124 -4.96 -5.13 8.83
C CYS A 124 -3.46 -5.09 9.19
N THR A 125 -3.09 -4.13 10.04
CA THR A 125 -1.76 -3.97 10.63
C THR A 125 -1.82 -3.50 12.08
N LEU A 126 -0.79 -3.79 12.87
CA LEU A 126 -0.64 -3.28 14.23
C LEU A 126 -0.20 -1.81 14.26
N ALA A 127 0.34 -1.30 13.15
CA ALA A 127 0.83 0.07 13.06
C ALA A 127 -0.29 1.10 13.27
N ALA A 128 0.06 2.19 13.95
CA ALA A 128 -0.79 3.38 14.03
C ALA A 128 -0.79 4.16 12.71
N THR A 129 -1.83 4.97 12.49
CA THR A 129 -1.97 5.83 11.31
C THR A 129 -1.69 7.29 11.66
N ASP A 130 -1.15 8.03 10.69
CA ASP A 130 -1.15 9.49 10.70
C ASP A 130 -2.57 10.02 10.49
N ALA A 131 -2.76 11.32 10.77
CA ALA A 131 -4.00 12.05 10.49
C ALA A 131 -4.36 12.01 8.99
N ASN A 132 -5.65 11.95 8.67
CA ASN A 132 -6.12 11.73 7.31
C ASN A 132 -5.66 12.83 6.33
N GLU A 133 -5.52 14.07 6.79
CA GLU A 133 -5.04 15.20 5.98
C GLU A 133 -3.58 14.99 5.54
N VAL A 134 -2.75 14.43 6.43
CA VAL A 134 -1.36 14.05 6.14
C VAL A 134 -1.31 12.92 5.12
N VAL A 135 -2.17 11.92 5.28
CA VAL A 135 -2.28 10.78 4.37
C VAL A 135 -2.66 11.23 2.96
N VAL A 136 -3.68 12.08 2.83
CA VAL A 136 -4.13 12.62 1.54
C VAL A 136 -3.04 13.47 0.90
N ARG A 137 -2.36 14.32 1.67
CA ARG A 137 -1.23 15.12 1.18
C ARG A 137 -0.12 14.21 0.63
N ARG A 138 0.28 13.18 1.39
CA ARG A 138 1.31 12.22 1.01
C ARG A 138 0.95 11.47 -0.27
N ALA A 139 -0.30 10.98 -0.38
CA ALA A 139 -0.76 10.27 -1.57
C ALA A 139 -0.75 11.16 -2.83
N ASN A 140 -1.22 12.41 -2.73
CA ASN A 140 -1.16 13.36 -3.84
C ASN A 140 0.28 13.71 -4.23
N TYR A 141 1.16 13.90 -3.24
CA TYR A 141 2.57 14.16 -3.50
C TYR A 141 3.22 13.01 -4.28
N LEU A 142 2.94 11.76 -3.90
CA LEU A 142 3.43 10.58 -4.61
C LEU A 142 2.80 10.38 -5.98
N LEU A 143 1.57 10.85 -6.22
CA LEU A 143 0.99 10.85 -7.56
C LEU A 143 1.80 11.74 -8.52
N SER A 144 2.28 12.90 -8.04
CA SER A 144 3.09 13.82 -8.85
C SER A 144 4.56 13.42 -8.96
N ASN A 145 5.13 12.75 -7.96
CA ASN A 145 6.57 12.49 -7.86
C ASN A 145 6.96 11.00 -7.98
N GLY A 146 5.98 10.11 -7.92
CA GLY A 146 6.17 8.66 -7.96
C GLY A 146 6.59 8.03 -6.64
N PHE A 147 6.45 6.70 -6.57
CA PHE A 147 6.73 5.88 -5.39
C PHE A 147 7.85 4.86 -5.69
N ARG A 148 8.95 5.32 -6.30
CA ARG A 148 9.99 4.51 -7.01
C ARG A 148 10.87 3.60 -6.12
N CYS A 149 10.37 3.17 -4.97
CA CYS A 149 11.07 2.37 -3.96
C CYS A 149 10.63 0.90 -3.88
N TYR A 150 10.26 0.19 -4.98
CA TYR A 150 9.82 -1.21 -4.81
C TYR A 150 10.04 -2.18 -6.00
N SER A 151 10.82 -3.25 -5.75
CA SER A 151 11.06 -4.38 -6.66
C SER A 151 9.96 -5.47 -6.61
N LEU A 152 9.48 -5.84 -7.81
CA LEU A 152 8.71 -6.99 -8.33
C LEU A 152 7.99 -8.04 -7.45
N PHE A 153 7.17 -7.69 -6.45
CA PHE A 153 6.17 -8.65 -5.90
C PHE A 153 4.79 -8.04 -5.59
N LYS A 154 3.80 -8.91 -5.34
CA LYS A 154 2.34 -8.65 -5.22
C LYS A 154 1.93 -7.60 -4.17
N ASN A 155 2.82 -7.15 -3.30
CA ASN A 155 2.50 -6.27 -2.16
C ASN A 155 2.75 -4.77 -2.41
N ASN A 156 3.27 -4.36 -3.57
CA ASN A 156 3.61 -2.95 -3.82
C ASN A 156 2.46 -1.95 -3.57
N CYS A 157 1.21 -2.31 -3.90
CA CYS A 157 0.06 -1.43 -3.62
C CYS A 157 -0.31 -1.40 -2.14
N GLU A 158 -0.11 -2.50 -1.41
CA GLU A 158 -0.30 -2.57 0.04
C GLU A 158 0.78 -1.73 0.72
N ASP A 159 2.04 -1.92 0.33
CA ASP A 159 3.19 -1.15 0.84
C ASP A 159 3.05 0.34 0.57
N PHE A 160 2.62 0.73 -0.65
CA PHE A 160 2.28 2.10 -0.99
C PHE A 160 1.22 2.68 -0.06
N ALA A 161 0.10 1.95 0.13
CA ALA A 161 -0.99 2.44 0.95
C ALA A 161 -0.63 2.46 2.45
N ILE A 162 0.16 1.50 2.92
CA ILE A 162 0.72 1.49 4.27
C ILE A 162 1.65 2.69 4.45
N TYR A 163 2.60 2.93 3.55
CA TYR A 163 3.45 4.13 3.61
C TYR A 163 2.61 5.41 3.58
N CYS A 164 1.58 5.47 2.73
CA CYS A 164 0.66 6.59 2.72
C CYS A 164 0.00 6.84 4.08
N LYS A 165 -0.38 5.78 4.80
CA LYS A 165 -1.02 5.86 6.12
C LYS A 165 -0.06 6.09 7.28
N THR A 166 1.14 5.57 7.21
CA THR A 166 2.03 5.47 8.37
C THR A 166 3.35 6.22 8.20
N GLY A 167 3.73 6.62 6.99
CA GLY A 167 5.05 7.14 6.67
C GLY A 167 6.21 6.17 6.97
N LEU A 168 5.91 4.90 7.25
CA LEU A 168 6.91 3.90 7.61
C LEU A 168 7.38 3.14 6.38
N LEU A 169 8.69 2.93 6.29
CA LEU A 169 9.35 2.07 5.30
C LEU A 169 10.23 1.05 6.01
N VAL A 170 10.37 -0.14 5.44
CA VAL A 170 11.30 -1.16 5.96
C VAL A 170 12.72 -0.81 5.49
N ALA A 171 13.68 -0.74 6.41
CA ALA A 171 15.05 -0.30 6.15
C ALA A 171 15.83 -1.27 5.27
N GLU A 172 15.68 -2.59 5.50
CA GLU A 172 16.31 -3.67 4.74
C GLU A 172 15.28 -4.78 4.41
N GLN A 173 15.11 -5.06 3.13
CA GLN A 173 14.23 -6.15 2.68
C GLN A 173 15.02 -7.45 2.56
N VAL A 174 15.20 -8.16 3.68
CA VAL A 174 15.64 -9.56 3.63
C VAL A 174 14.42 -10.42 3.30
N MET A 175 14.34 -10.90 2.06
CA MET A 175 13.31 -11.84 1.60
C MET A 175 13.54 -13.22 2.25
N ALA A 176 13.11 -13.39 3.50
CA ALA A 176 13.09 -14.70 4.13
C ALA A 176 11.90 -15.50 3.59
N VAL A 177 12.16 -16.32 2.57
CA VAL A 177 11.22 -17.32 2.07
C VAL A 177 11.02 -18.38 3.16
N GLY A 178 9.82 -18.47 3.73
CA GLY A 178 9.33 -19.76 4.24
C GLY A 178 9.11 -19.96 5.74
N VAL A 179 8.43 -19.06 6.47
CA VAL A 179 7.73 -19.45 7.71
C VAL A 179 6.42 -18.63 7.76
N TYR A 180 5.24 -19.25 7.94
CA TYR A 180 3.94 -18.56 7.97
C TYR A 180 3.27 -18.84 9.33
N CYS A 181 3.05 -17.76 10.10
CA CYS A 181 2.12 -17.53 11.22
C CYS A 181 2.78 -16.67 12.33
N VAL A 182 3.86 -17.14 12.98
CA VAL A 182 4.68 -16.28 13.88
C VAL A 182 5.38 -15.17 13.08
N SER A 183 5.75 -15.50 11.86
CA SER A 183 6.43 -14.59 10.93
C SER A 183 5.55 -13.45 10.45
N ARG A 184 4.22 -13.61 10.42
CA ARG A 184 3.34 -12.51 10.01
C ARG A 184 3.29 -11.43 11.08
N TYR A 185 3.15 -11.84 12.34
CA TYR A 185 3.20 -10.91 13.47
C TYR A 185 4.58 -10.24 13.57
N ALA A 186 5.66 -11.03 13.46
CA ALA A 186 7.02 -10.50 13.47
C ALA A 186 7.33 -9.57 12.28
N ALA A 187 6.75 -9.84 11.09
CA ALA A 187 6.97 -9.04 9.89
C ALA A 187 5.98 -7.88 9.73
N ASP A 188 4.99 -7.73 10.60
CA ASP A 188 4.07 -6.59 10.56
C ASP A 188 4.82 -5.28 10.82
N ILE A 189 4.53 -4.25 10.02
CA ILE A 189 5.24 -2.97 10.09
C ILE A 189 5.07 -2.27 11.45
N GLY A 190 4.02 -2.60 12.22
CA GLY A 190 3.82 -2.10 13.57
C GLY A 190 4.61 -2.85 14.65
N ASN A 191 5.22 -3.99 14.34
CA ASN A 191 5.96 -4.83 15.30
C ASN A 191 7.44 -5.04 14.92
N ARG A 192 7.81 -4.77 13.67
CA ARG A 192 9.20 -4.78 13.20
C ARG A 192 10.03 -3.69 13.87
N ARG A 193 11.32 -3.98 14.06
CA ARG A 193 12.30 -3.05 14.67
C ARG A 193 13.14 -2.28 13.64
N ASP A 194 13.08 -2.70 12.38
CA ASP A 194 13.85 -2.17 11.26
C ASP A 194 12.98 -1.32 10.33
N VAL A 195 12.03 -0.58 10.90
CA VAL A 195 11.18 0.38 10.18
C VAL A 195 11.64 1.79 10.46
N LEU A 196 11.58 2.64 9.44
CA LEU A 196 11.97 4.04 9.50
C LEU A 196 10.78 4.90 9.08
N LYS A 197 10.49 5.91 9.89
CA LYS A 197 9.57 6.98 9.51
C LYS A 197 10.31 7.92 8.57
N VAL A 198 9.82 8.06 7.35
CA VAL A 198 10.45 8.87 6.29
C VAL A 198 9.41 9.82 5.71
N GLU A 199 9.68 11.12 5.78
CA GLU A 199 8.85 12.13 5.15
C GLU A 199 8.87 11.99 3.62
N VAL A 200 7.79 12.42 2.98
CA VAL A 200 7.56 12.11 1.55
C VAL A 200 8.54 12.86 0.64
N GLU A 201 8.91 14.06 1.04
CA GLU A 201 9.90 14.90 0.37
C GLU A 201 11.28 14.22 0.38
N ASP A 202 11.72 13.70 1.53
CA ASP A 202 13.00 13.02 1.68
C ASP A 202 13.05 11.70 0.90
N LEU A 203 11.93 10.95 0.88
CA LEU A 203 11.80 9.74 0.07
C LEU A 203 12.01 10.05 -1.41
N THR A 204 11.31 11.04 -1.94
CA THR A 204 11.41 11.40 -3.36
C THR A 204 12.74 12.03 -3.73
N ALA A 205 13.32 12.87 -2.87
CA ALA A 205 14.65 13.45 -3.07
C ALA A 205 15.75 12.39 -3.05
N GLY A 206 15.66 11.42 -2.14
CA GLY A 206 16.60 10.30 -2.07
C GLY A 206 16.50 9.38 -3.30
N LEU A 207 15.30 9.16 -3.82
CA LEU A 207 15.07 8.44 -5.07
C LEU A 207 15.61 9.18 -6.29
N ALA A 208 15.36 10.49 -6.39
CA ALA A 208 15.83 11.33 -7.50
C ALA A 208 17.37 11.43 -7.53
N SER A 209 18.00 11.50 -6.36
CA SER A 209 19.46 11.59 -6.23
C SER A 209 20.17 10.23 -6.28
N GLY A 210 19.44 9.12 -6.38
CA GLY A 210 20.00 7.76 -6.35
C GLY A 210 20.60 7.34 -5.00
N ARG A 211 20.41 8.15 -3.95
CA ARG A 211 20.77 7.84 -2.55
C ARG A 211 19.93 6.71 -1.98
N ILE A 212 18.72 6.48 -2.50
CA ILE A 212 17.89 5.34 -2.14
C ILE A 212 17.87 4.37 -3.32
N ARG A 213 18.38 3.16 -3.11
CA ARG A 213 18.09 2.02 -3.99
C ARG A 213 16.87 1.29 -3.45
N ALA A 214 16.11 0.62 -4.33
CA ALA A 214 14.86 -0.08 -4.01
C ALA A 214 14.92 -1.15 -2.88
N ALA A 215 16.08 -1.38 -2.28
CA ALA A 215 16.31 -2.34 -1.20
C ALA A 215 16.98 -1.74 0.06
N ASN A 216 17.27 -0.44 0.11
CA ASN A 216 17.99 0.13 1.26
C ASN A 216 17.60 1.58 1.57
N VAL A 217 16.72 1.75 2.56
CA VAL A 217 16.22 3.05 3.04
C VAL A 217 17.05 3.56 4.24
N SER A 218 17.91 2.73 4.82
CA SER A 218 18.76 3.09 5.96
C SER A 218 19.73 4.25 5.71
N GLN A 219 20.00 4.57 4.43
CA GLN A 219 20.85 5.69 4.00
C GLN A 219 20.18 7.07 4.16
N LEU A 220 18.90 7.14 4.57
CA LEU A 220 18.18 8.40 4.80
C LEU A 220 18.32 8.96 6.21
N VAL A 221 18.92 8.20 7.14
CA VAL A 221 18.90 8.57 8.56
C VAL A 221 20.30 8.99 9.00
N THR A 222 20.44 10.25 9.43
CA THR A 222 21.61 10.66 10.22
C THR A 222 21.65 9.84 11.52
N PRO A 223 22.81 9.36 11.99
CA PRO A 223 22.89 8.54 13.19
C PRO A 223 22.23 9.26 14.38
N GLY A 224 21.05 8.80 14.83
CA GLY A 224 20.35 9.40 15.97
C GLY A 224 18.81 9.39 15.94
N GLN A 225 18.14 9.11 14.82
CA GLN A 225 16.66 9.11 14.74
C GLN A 225 16.00 7.71 14.74
N VAL A 226 16.67 6.69 15.29
CA VAL A 226 16.01 5.40 15.57
C VAL A 226 15.06 5.61 16.75
N GLN A 227 13.83 6.03 16.47
CA GLN A 227 12.80 6.12 17.49
C GLN A 227 12.23 4.72 17.73
N VAL A 228 12.74 4.06 18.76
CA VAL A 228 12.23 2.79 19.26
C VAL A 228 10.82 3.04 19.83
N PRO A 229 9.75 2.45 19.28
CA PRO A 229 8.46 2.50 19.94
C PRO A 229 8.55 1.68 21.24
N ALA A 230 8.14 2.28 22.36
CA ALA A 230 8.15 1.65 23.67
C ALA A 230 7.23 0.42 23.67
N VAL A 231 7.81 -0.77 23.81
CA VAL A 231 7.05 -1.99 24.10
C VAL A 231 6.62 -1.90 25.56
N THR A 232 5.32 -1.81 25.82
CA THR A 232 4.79 -2.12 27.15
C THR A 232 4.86 -3.63 27.31
N THR A 233 5.84 -4.10 28.06
CA THR A 233 6.00 -5.50 28.44
C THR A 233 4.78 -5.91 29.26
N LEU A 234 3.87 -6.69 28.68
CA LEU A 234 2.89 -7.44 29.46
C LEU A 234 3.66 -8.59 30.12
N VAL A 235 4.05 -8.38 31.38
CA VAL A 235 4.54 -9.41 32.27
C VAL A 235 3.38 -10.37 32.53
N ALA A 236 3.59 -11.64 32.20
CA ALA A 236 2.70 -12.72 32.55
C ALA A 236 2.65 -12.89 34.07
N ALA A 237 1.44 -12.99 34.62
CA ALA A 237 1.12 -13.63 35.90
C ALA A 237 -0.20 -14.37 35.73
#